data_AF-R7AYF1-F1
#
_entry.id   AF-R7AYF1-F1
#
_cell.length_a   1.000
_cell.length_b   1.000
_cell.length_c   1.000
_cell.angle_alpha   90.00
_cell.angle_beta   90.00
_cell.angle_gamma   90.00
#
_symmetry.space_group_name_H-M   'P 1'
#
loop_
_entity.id
_entity.type
_entity.pdbx_description
1 polymer ?
#
loop_
_entity_poly.entity_id
_entity_poly.type
_entity_poly.pdbx_seq_one_letter_code
_entity_poly.pdbx_strand_id
1 'polypeptide(L)' 'MAKDAQKYGEEAKVAIRNIRRDANDATKKNKELTEDDRKAELEDSQKLTDDYIKQVEQIVNEKKKEILNV' A
#
# COMPACT_ATOMS: atom_id res chain seq x y z
N MET A 1 13.88 1.64 18.95
CA MET A 1 12.43 1.95 19.01
C MET A 1 11.96 2.83 17.86
N ALA A 2 12.32 4.11 17.77
CA ALA A 2 11.88 4.95 16.63
C ALA A 2 12.41 4.48 15.27
N LYS A 3 13.64 3.93 15.23
CA LYS A 3 14.22 3.27 14.05
C LYS A 3 13.45 2.01 13.64
N ASP A 4 12.96 1.24 14.62
CA ASP A 4 12.22 0.00 14.36
C ASP A 4 10.83 0.31 13.78
N ALA A 5 10.17 1.35 14.29
CA ALA A 5 8.91 1.85 13.72
C ALA A 5 9.07 2.26 12.23
N GLN A 6 10.18 2.91 11.88
CA GLN A 6 10.48 3.22 10.47
C GLN A 6 10.71 1.97 9.64
N LYS A 7 11.48 1.00 10.16
CA LYS A 7 11.75 -0.26 9.47
C LYS A 7 10.45 -0.99 9.15
N TYR A 8 9.56 -1.16 10.13
CA TYR A 8 8.27 -1.81 9.92
C TYR A 8 7.38 -1.04 8.93
N GLY A 9 7.42 0.29 8.97
CA GLY A 9 6.73 1.14 7.98
C GLY A 9 7.18 0.88 6.55
N GLU A 10 8.49 0.82 6.32
CA GLU A 10 9.03 0.54 4.98
C GLU A 10 8.74 -0.89 4.51
N GLU A 11 8.84 -1.88 5.41
CA GLU A 11 8.45 -3.27 5.11
C GLU A 11 6.96 -3.37 4.73
N ALA A 12 6.08 -2.67 5.44
CA ALA A 12 4.65 -2.60 5.12
C ALA A 12 4.40 -1.96 3.75
N LYS A 13 5.07 -0.84 3.43
CA LYS A 13 4.95 -0.21 2.11
C LYS A 13 5.43 -1.12 0.99
N VAL A 14 6.51 -1.89 1.20
CA VAL A 14 6.98 -2.88 0.23
C VAL A 14 5.94 -3.99 0.03
N ALA A 15 5.37 -4.52 1.12
CA ALA A 15 4.33 -5.53 1.04
C ALA A 15 3.09 -5.04 0.25
N ILE A 16 2.62 -3.83 0.53
CA ILE A 16 1.50 -3.21 -0.20
C ILE A 16 1.79 -3.13 -1.70
N ARG A 17 2.99 -2.67 -2.08
CA ARG A 17 3.39 -2.55 -3.50
C ARG A 17 3.48 -3.91 -4.20
N ASN A 18 3.93 -4.94 -3.50
CA ASN A 18 3.99 -6.30 -4.03
C ASN A 18 2.57 -6.85 -4.27
N ILE A 19 1.67 -6.69 -3.30
CA ILE A 19 0.27 -7.10 -3.44
C ILE A 19 -0.40 -6.39 -4.63
N ARG A 20 -0.19 -5.06 -4.78
CA ARG A 20 -0.69 -4.31 -5.93
C ARG A 20 -0.14 -4.86 -7.25
N ARG A 21 1.15 -5.21 -7.30
CA ARG A 21 1.75 -5.81 -8.51
C ARG A 21 1.07 -7.12 -8.87
N ASP A 22 0.90 -8.01 -7.89
CA ASP A 22 0.29 -9.33 -8.10
C ASP A 22 -1.17 -9.19 -8.54
N ALA A 23 -1.92 -8.28 -7.90
CA ALA A 23 -3.29 -7.95 -8.28
C ALA A 23 -3.36 -7.41 -9.72
N ASN A 24 -2.52 -6.44 -10.07
CA ASN A 24 -2.48 -5.87 -11.42
C ASN A 24 -2.10 -6.92 -12.48
N ASP A 25 -1.17 -7.82 -12.17
CA ASP A 25 -0.78 -8.91 -13.08
C ASP A 25 -1.92 -9.91 -13.27
N ALA A 26 -2.71 -10.20 -12.23
CA ALA A 26 -3.92 -11.01 -12.34
C ALA A 26 -5.01 -10.31 -13.18
N THR A 27 -5.29 -9.04 -12.92
CA THR A 27 -6.26 -8.23 -13.67
C THR A 27 -5.93 -8.13 -15.16
N LYS A 28 -4.64 -7.98 -15.51
CA LYS A 28 -4.18 -7.95 -16.92
C LYS A 28 -4.29 -9.30 -17.62
N LYS A 29 -4.14 -10.41 -16.89
CA LYS A 29 -4.24 -11.78 -17.44
C LYS A 29 -5.67 -12.28 -17.51
N ASN A 30 -6.61 -11.64 -16.82
CA ASN A 30 -8.01 -12.02 -16.85
C ASN A 30 -8.64 -11.69 -18.22
N LYS A 31 -9.10 -12.73 -18.92
CA LYS A 31 -9.71 -12.66 -20.25
C LYS A 31 -11.23 -12.43 -20.19
N GLU A 32 -11.83 -12.52 -19.02
CA GLU A 32 -13.27 -12.34 -18.81
C GLU A 32 -13.64 -10.86 -18.55
N LEU A 33 -12.65 -10.04 -18.17
CA LEU A 33 -12.85 -8.60 -17.99
C LEU A 33 -12.92 -7.87 -19.33
N THR A 34 -13.84 -6.92 -19.43
CA THR A 34 -13.82 -5.92 -20.50
C THR A 34 -12.64 -4.96 -20.31
N GLU A 35 -12.29 -4.18 -21.35
CA GLU A 35 -11.23 -3.17 -21.23
C GLU A 35 -11.59 -2.08 -20.21
N ASP A 36 -12.87 -1.70 -20.13
CA ASP A 36 -13.35 -0.71 -19.17
C ASP A 36 -13.27 -1.24 -17.73
N ASP A 37 -13.71 -2.49 -17.49
CA ASP A 37 -13.61 -3.11 -16.16
C ASP A 37 -12.15 -3.29 -15.74
N ARG A 38 -11.28 -3.72 -16.67
CA ARG A 38 -9.85 -3.84 -16.40
C ARG A 38 -9.24 -2.49 -16.00
N LYS A 39 -9.63 -1.42 -16.68
CA LYS A 39 -9.14 -0.07 -16.35
C LYS A 39 -9.64 0.37 -14.97
N ALA A 40 -10.92 0.15 -14.66
CA ALA A 40 -11.49 0.48 -13.35
C ALA A 40 -10.78 -0.26 -12.21
N GLU A 41 -10.57 -1.57 -12.34
CA GLU A 41 -9.87 -2.40 -11.35
C GLU A 41 -8.42 -1.92 -11.10
N LEU A 42 -7.70 -1.54 -12.17
CA LEU A 42 -6.34 -1.00 -12.03
C LEU A 42 -6.32 0.37 -11.33
N GLU A 43 -7.30 1.23 -11.60
CA GLU A 43 -7.46 2.52 -10.92
C GLU A 43 -7.82 2.34 -9.44
N ASP A 44 -8.71 1.41 -9.12
CA ASP A 44 -9.13 1.15 -7.74
C ASP A 44 -8.01 0.50 -6.92
N SER A 45 -7.26 -0.43 -7.52
CA SER A 45 -6.04 -0.99 -6.92
C SER A 45 -5.02 0.11 -6.59
N GLN A 46 -4.88 1.11 -7.46
CA GLN A 46 -4.01 2.26 -7.23
C GLN A 46 -4.50 3.12 -6.07
N LYS A 47 -5.80 3.48 -6.04
CA LYS A 47 -6.39 4.26 -4.93
C LYS A 47 -6.19 3.58 -3.58
N LEU A 48 -6.49 2.28 -3.50
CA LEU A 48 -6.30 1.49 -2.28
C LEU A 48 -4.82 1.49 -1.84
N THR A 49 -3.90 1.31 -2.79
CA THR A 49 -2.47 1.35 -2.49
C THR A 49 -2.05 2.69 -1.90
N ASP A 50 -2.50 3.80 -2.49
CA ASP A 50 -2.17 5.14 -2.03
C ASP A 50 -2.74 5.43 -0.64
N ASP A 51 -3.96 4.99 -0.38
CA ASP A 51 -4.62 5.16 0.92
C ASP A 51 -3.92 4.37 2.03
N TYR A 52 -3.55 3.11 1.78
CA TYR A 52 -2.82 2.31 2.77
C TYR A 52 -1.38 2.81 2.98
N ILE A 53 -0.71 3.33 1.95
CA ILE A 53 0.60 3.97 2.13
C ILE A 53 0.48 5.18 3.06
N LYS A 54 -0.52 6.05 2.86
CA LYS A 54 -0.77 7.20 3.74
C LYS A 54 -1.05 6.78 5.18
N GLN A 55 -1.87 5.74 5.37
CA GLN A 55 -2.16 5.20 6.70
C GLN A 55 -0.89 4.69 7.40
N VAL A 56 -0.04 3.94 6.69
CA VAL A 56 1.26 3.48 7.24
C VAL A 56 2.13 4.67 7.63
N GLU A 57 2.22 5.70 6.80
CA GLU A 57 2.99 6.91 7.11
C GLU A 57 2.46 7.64 8.34
N GLN A 58 1.13 7.77 8.46
CA GLN A 58 0.49 8.36 9.62
C GLN A 58 0.84 7.59 10.91
N ILE A 59 0.63 6.27 10.90
CA ILE A 59 0.91 5.39 12.06
C ILE A 59 2.38 5.48 12.48
N VAL A 60 3.31 5.42 11.52
CA VAL A 60 4.75 5.52 11.80
C VAL A 60 5.07 6.88 12.41
N ASN A 61 4.51 7.97 11.88
CA ASN A 61 4.76 9.32 12.39
C ASN A 61 4.18 9.53 13.80
N GLU A 62 2.96 9.06 14.04
CA GLU A 62 2.33 9.09 15.37
C GLU A 62 3.17 8.30 16.38
N LYS A 63 3.59 7.08 16.02
CA LYS A 63 4.40 6.25 16.92
C LYS A 63 5.77 6.86 17.20
N LYS A 64 6.39 7.50 16.20
CA LYS A 64 7.66 8.21 16.40
C LYS A 64 7.49 9.40 17.34
N LYS A 65 6.41 10.18 17.23
CA LYS A 65 6.11 11.29 18.15
C LYS A 65 5.89 10.77 19.57
N GLU A 66 5.11 9.71 19.73
CA GLU A 66 4.89 9.07 21.04
C GLU A 66 6.22 8.66 21.69
N ILE A 67 7.11 7.99 20.93
CA ILE A 67 8.43 7.53 21.44
C ILE A 67 9.36 8.70 21.83
N LEU A 68 9.29 9.83 21.10
CA LEU A 68 10.16 10.99 21.33
C LEU A 68 9.65 11.92 22.45
N ASN A 69 8.36 11.84 22.78
CA ASN A 69 7.73 12.64 23.83
C ASN A 69 7.74 11.94 25.20
N VAL A 70 8.54 10.87 25.37
CA VAL A 70 8.82 10.20 26.65
C VAL A 70 10.12 10.71 27.23
#